data_AF-X0TFA4-F1
#
_entry.id   AF-X0TFA4-F1
#
_cell.length_a   1.000
_cell.length_b   1.000
_cell.length_c   1.000
_cell.angle_alpha   90.00
_cell.angle_beta   90.00
_cell.angle_gamma   90.00
#
_symmetry.space_group_name_H-M   'P 1'
#
loop_
_entity.id
_entity.type
_entity.pdbx_description
1 polymer ?
#
loop_
_entity_poly.entity_id
_entity_poly.type
_entity_poly.pdbx_seq_one_letter_code
_entity_poly.pdbx_strand_id
1 'polypeptide(L)'
;FGGKTDNTQIPTILISALQDTFTNEKMKECFPDSDNVCLYGEGYGKKIQKGGNYLPDRADFILFDVKIGDWWLNRDANEDIASKLDIGVVPIMGIWKLEEAIEFVKKGFKSTISDNKNYIAEGLIMKPVTELFNRKGERVISKIKYKDFTH
;
A
#
# COMPACT_ATOMS: atom_id res chain seq x y z
N PHE A 1 -1.46 10.87 11.38
CA PHE A 1 -0.85 9.63 10.84
C PHE A 1 -0.86 8.56 11.93
N GLY A 2 -1.22 7.32 11.62
CA GLY A 2 -1.27 6.23 12.59
C GLY A 2 -0.70 4.95 11.99
N GLY A 3 0.02 4.16 12.80
CA GLY A 3 0.41 2.82 12.40
C GLY A 3 -0.79 1.87 12.46
N LYS A 4 -0.67 0.67 11.85
CA LYS A 4 -1.73 -0.34 11.84
C LYS A 4 -2.18 -0.81 13.24
N THR A 5 -1.37 -0.57 14.27
CA THR A 5 -1.73 -0.77 15.68
C THR A 5 -1.37 0.49 16.46
N ASP A 6 -2.18 0.83 17.47
CA ASP A 6 -2.02 2.03 18.29
C ASP A 6 -0.63 2.15 18.97
N ASN A 7 0.08 1.02 19.11
CA ASN A 7 1.42 0.95 19.69
C ASN A 7 2.58 1.01 18.69
N THR A 8 2.31 1.12 17.37
CA THR A 8 3.39 1.17 16.38
C THR A 8 3.95 2.59 16.28
N GLN A 9 5.18 2.78 16.76
CA GLN A 9 5.91 4.03 16.51
C GLN A 9 6.31 4.13 15.04
N ILE A 10 5.77 5.13 14.36
CA ILE A 10 6.16 5.49 12.99
C ILE A 10 7.55 6.15 13.07
N PRO A 11 8.55 5.70 12.28
CA PRO A 11 9.86 6.34 12.25
C PRO A 11 9.74 7.84 11.93
N THR A 12 10.47 8.69 12.66
CA THR A 12 10.39 10.16 12.50
C THR A 12 10.62 10.63 11.07
N ILE A 13 11.51 9.97 10.33
CA ILE A 13 11.78 10.28 8.92
C ILE A 13 10.56 10.04 8.02
N LEU A 14 9.78 9.00 8.31
CA LEU A 14 8.53 8.74 7.60
C LEU A 14 7.46 9.76 8.01
N ILE A 15 7.38 10.13 9.28
CA ILE A 15 6.45 11.19 9.71
C ILE A 15 6.73 12.50 8.96
N SER A 16 7.99 12.91 8.86
CA SER A 16 8.37 14.12 8.11
C SER A 16 7.93 14.03 6.66
N ALA A 17 8.25 12.92 5.98
CA ALA A 17 7.84 12.71 4.59
C ALA A 17 6.31 12.76 4.41
N LEU A 18 5.55 12.16 5.34
CA LEU A 18 4.10 12.20 5.33
C LEU A 18 3.56 13.63 5.56
N GLN A 19 4.17 14.41 6.46
CA GLN A 19 3.77 15.80 6.72
C GLN A 19 4.03 16.71 5.51
N ASP A 20 5.15 16.53 4.83
CA ASP A 20 5.51 17.29 3.63
C ASP A 20 4.60 16.93 2.44
N THR A 21 4.19 15.65 2.36
CA THR A 21 3.33 15.14 1.28
C THR A 21 1.87 15.54 1.47
N PHE A 22 1.33 15.29 2.68
CA PHE A 22 -0.09 15.45 2.99
C PHE A 22 -0.36 16.76 3.74
N THR A 23 -0.08 17.88 3.07
CA THR A 23 -0.38 19.21 3.63
C THR A 23 -1.88 19.47 3.68
N ASN A 24 -2.32 20.32 4.61
CA ASN A 24 -3.74 20.68 4.74
C ASN A 24 -4.31 21.26 3.43
N GLU A 25 -3.51 22.01 2.67
CA GLU A 25 -3.91 22.59 1.39
C GLU A 25 -4.15 21.51 0.34
N LYS A 26 -3.16 20.63 0.11
CA LYS A 26 -3.28 19.50 -0.83
C LYS A 26 -4.44 18.57 -0.47
N MET A 27 -4.62 18.30 0.82
CA MET A 27 -5.72 17.45 1.29
C MET A 27 -7.09 18.09 1.04
N LYS A 28 -7.24 19.40 1.27
CA LYS A 28 -8.50 20.11 0.97
C LYS A 28 -8.76 20.23 -0.52
N GLU A 29 -7.73 20.43 -1.33
CA GLU A 29 -7.85 20.48 -2.78
C GLU A 29 -8.26 19.12 -3.37
N CYS A 30 -7.67 18.03 -2.85
CA CYS A 30 -7.98 16.68 -3.31
C CYS A 30 -9.36 16.20 -2.80
N PHE A 31 -9.77 16.64 -1.61
CA PHE A 31 -11.00 16.22 -0.93
C PHE A 31 -11.83 17.42 -0.46
N PRO A 32 -12.41 18.23 -1.38
CA PRO A 32 -13.09 19.48 -1.02
C PRO A 32 -14.37 19.27 -0.21
N ASP A 33 -15.09 18.17 -0.47
CA ASP A 33 -16.40 17.88 0.12
C ASP A 33 -16.37 16.67 1.08
N SER A 34 -15.21 16.34 1.65
CA SER A 34 -15.05 15.12 2.44
C SER A 34 -14.21 15.33 3.69
N ASP A 35 -14.86 15.24 4.85
CA ASP A 35 -14.20 15.41 6.14
C ASP A 35 -13.64 14.11 6.74
N ASN A 36 -14.09 12.94 6.23
CA ASN A 36 -13.71 11.63 6.75
C ASN A 36 -12.98 10.80 5.70
N VAL A 37 -11.72 11.17 5.42
CA VAL A 37 -10.86 10.51 4.44
C VAL A 37 -9.74 9.76 5.15
N CYS A 38 -9.54 8.50 4.78
CA CYS A 38 -8.44 7.68 5.25
C CYS A 38 -7.67 7.07 4.07
N LEU A 39 -6.39 7.40 3.97
CA LEU A 39 -5.48 6.83 2.98
C LEU A 39 -4.70 5.68 3.62
N TYR A 40 -4.77 4.50 3.01
CA TYR A 40 -4.06 3.31 3.43
C TYR A 40 -2.91 3.05 2.47
N GLY A 41 -1.71 2.97 3.05
CA GLY A 41 -0.51 2.73 2.31
C GLY A 41 0.58 2.13 3.17
N GLU A 42 1.71 1.85 2.55
CA GLU A 42 2.90 1.38 3.23
C GLU A 42 3.99 2.44 3.14
N GLY A 43 4.55 2.81 4.28
CA GLY A 43 5.76 3.61 4.31
C GLY A 43 6.95 2.74 3.93
N TYR A 44 7.74 3.16 2.95
CA TYR A 44 8.94 2.45 2.51
C TYR A 44 10.13 3.40 2.43
N GLY A 45 11.34 2.85 2.50
CA GLY A 45 12.57 3.64 2.57
C GLY A 45 13.59 3.09 3.56
N LYS A 46 14.81 3.64 3.52
CA LYS A 46 15.91 3.16 4.37
C LYS A 46 15.54 3.40 5.84
N LYS A 47 15.75 2.39 6.70
CA LYS A 47 15.44 2.35 8.16
C LYS A 47 13.99 2.03 8.56
N ILE A 48 13.07 1.78 7.62
CA ILE A 48 11.70 1.35 7.98
C ILE A 48 11.60 -0.19 8.12
N GLN A 49 12.32 -0.95 7.29
CA GLN A 49 12.45 -2.42 7.41
C GLN A 49 13.93 -2.87 7.48
N LYS A 50 14.20 -4.00 8.15
CA LYS A 50 15.56 -4.58 8.32
C LYS A 50 16.12 -5.07 6.97
N GLY A 51 16.83 -4.20 6.25
CA GLY A 51 17.44 -4.53 4.96
C GLY A 51 18.05 -3.29 4.31
N GLY A 52 18.99 -2.65 5.00
CA GLY A 52 19.64 -1.43 4.51
C GLY A 52 20.54 -1.71 3.32
N ASN A 53 20.32 -1.01 2.20
CA ASN A 53 21.32 -0.85 1.13
C ASN A 53 21.18 0.39 0.21
N TYR A 54 20.34 1.39 0.48
CA TYR A 54 20.23 2.61 -0.39
C TYR A 54 20.01 3.92 0.39
N LEU A 55 20.23 5.08 -0.24
CA LEU A 55 20.47 6.47 0.28
C LEU A 55 19.87 6.85 1.67
N PRO A 56 20.61 7.58 2.54
CA PRO A 56 20.33 7.72 3.98
C PRO A 56 19.08 8.53 4.40
N ASP A 57 18.51 9.36 3.51
CA ASP A 57 17.69 10.51 3.94
C ASP A 57 16.26 10.56 3.38
N ARG A 58 15.76 9.49 2.74
CA ARG A 58 14.40 9.48 2.17
C ARG A 58 13.55 8.31 2.67
N ALA A 59 12.37 8.66 3.18
CA ALA A 59 11.23 7.77 3.33
C ALA A 59 10.13 8.24 2.38
N ASP A 60 9.29 7.31 1.97
CA ASP A 60 8.23 7.56 0.99
C ASP A 60 7.00 6.71 1.35
N PHE A 61 5.88 6.99 0.68
CA PHE A 61 4.59 6.37 0.94
C PHE A 61 3.97 5.84 -0.36
N ILE A 62 3.58 4.56 -0.35
CA ILE A 62 2.88 3.95 -1.48
C ILE A 62 1.43 3.63 -1.09
N LEU A 63 0.48 4.18 -1.83
CA LEU A 63 -0.96 4.02 -1.62
C LEU A 63 -1.43 2.65 -2.12
N PHE A 64 -2.31 1.98 -1.37
CA PHE A 64 -3.00 0.77 -1.84
C PHE A 64 -4.51 0.76 -1.61
N ASP A 65 -5.05 1.67 -0.80
CA ASP A 65 -6.49 1.85 -0.60
C ASP A 65 -6.82 3.26 -0.13
N VAL A 66 -8.01 3.73 -0.47
CA VAL A 66 -8.61 4.93 0.11
C VAL A 66 -10.01 4.60 0.60
N LYS A 67 -10.35 5.11 1.78
CA LYS A 67 -11.70 5.07 2.33
C LYS A 67 -12.23 6.48 2.55
N ILE A 68 -13.43 6.78 2.07
CA ILE A 68 -14.15 8.04 2.33
C ILE A 68 -15.48 7.71 3.00
N GLY A 69 -15.62 8.08 4.28
CA GLY A 69 -16.74 7.65 5.11
C GLY A 69 -16.80 6.12 5.19
N ASP A 70 -17.82 5.53 4.59
CA ASP A 70 -18.03 4.07 4.51
C ASP A 70 -17.66 3.46 3.16
N TRP A 71 -17.22 4.29 2.21
CA TRP A 71 -16.91 3.86 0.84
C TRP A 71 -15.44 3.53 0.68
N TRP A 72 -15.16 2.32 0.22
CA TRP A 72 -13.84 1.96 -0.33
C TRP A 72 -13.79 2.36 -1.79
N LEU A 73 -12.80 3.17 -2.15
CA LEU A 73 -12.69 3.66 -3.51
C LEU A 73 -12.16 2.58 -4.46
N ASN A 74 -12.62 2.64 -5.71
CA ASN A 74 -12.14 1.75 -6.75
C ASN A 74 -10.70 2.09 -7.15
N ARG A 75 -10.13 1.25 -8.01
CA ARG A 75 -8.76 1.40 -8.46
C ARG A 75 -8.51 2.76 -9.13
N ASP A 76 -9.36 3.16 -10.07
CA ASP A 76 -9.19 4.38 -10.86
C ASP A 76 -9.19 5.62 -9.96
N ALA A 77 -10.08 5.68 -8.97
CA ALA A 77 -10.13 6.76 -7.99
C ALA A 77 -8.89 6.77 -7.08
N ASN A 78 -8.37 5.60 -6.69
CA ASN A 78 -7.10 5.53 -5.95
C ASN A 78 -5.92 6.08 -6.78
N GLU A 79 -5.88 5.79 -8.09
CA GLU A 79 -4.83 6.29 -8.99
C GLU A 79 -4.94 7.80 -9.23
N ASP A 80 -6.17 8.32 -9.41
CA ASP A 80 -6.43 9.76 -9.53
C ASP A 80 -6.00 10.53 -8.27
N ILE A 81 -6.36 10.02 -7.08
CA ILE A 81 -5.93 10.59 -5.80
C ILE A 81 -4.41 10.53 -5.65
N ALA A 82 -3.79 9.39 -5.99
CA ALA A 82 -2.34 9.25 -5.93
C ALA A 82 -1.64 10.26 -6.84
N SER A 83 -2.16 10.48 -8.05
CA SER A 83 -1.65 11.49 -8.98
C SER A 83 -1.80 12.91 -8.45
N LYS A 84 -2.95 13.26 -7.86
CA LYS A 84 -3.20 14.59 -7.28
C LYS A 84 -2.30 14.90 -6.09
N LEU A 85 -1.96 13.88 -5.30
CA LEU A 85 -1.10 14.02 -4.12
C LEU A 85 0.39 13.84 -4.44
N ASP A 86 0.73 13.51 -5.69
CA ASP A 86 2.08 13.21 -6.16
C ASP A 86 2.75 12.06 -5.37
N ILE A 87 1.99 10.97 -5.18
CA ILE A 87 2.43 9.77 -4.45
C ILE A 87 2.36 8.52 -5.34
N GLY A 88 3.15 7.50 -4.99
CA GLY A 88 3.07 6.21 -5.64
C GLY A 88 1.80 5.45 -5.27
N VAL A 89 1.32 4.60 -6.18
CA VAL A 89 0.26 3.62 -5.95
C VAL A 89 0.81 2.22 -6.24
N VAL A 90 0.42 1.22 -5.45
CA VAL A 90 0.88 -0.16 -5.65
C VAL A 90 0.50 -0.64 -7.06
N PRO A 91 1.43 -1.24 -7.82
CA PRO A 91 1.15 -1.66 -9.19
C PRO A 91 0.18 -2.84 -9.23
N ILE A 92 -0.66 -2.90 -10.26
CA ILE A 92 -1.43 -4.11 -10.57
C ILE A 92 -0.47 -5.12 -11.19
N MET A 93 -0.25 -6.22 -10.49
CA MET A 93 0.64 -7.29 -10.98
C MET A 93 -0.03 -8.12 -12.07
N GLY A 94 -1.36 -8.24 -12.03
CA GLY A 94 -2.17 -8.97 -13.01
C GLY A 94 -3.56 -9.31 -12.46
N ILE A 95 -4.38 -9.90 -13.33
CA ILE A 95 -5.67 -10.50 -12.96
C ILE A 95 -5.54 -12.00 -13.16
N TRP A 96 -5.78 -12.76 -12.10
CA TRP A 96 -5.57 -14.20 -12.06
C TRP A 96 -6.66 -14.92 -11.28
N LYS A 97 -6.78 -16.23 -11.52
CA LYS A 97 -7.39 -17.12 -10.54
C LYS A 97 -6.50 -17.22 -9.30
N LEU A 98 -7.10 -17.55 -8.16
CA LEU A 98 -6.35 -17.65 -6.90
C LEU A 98 -5.20 -18.67 -6.98
N GLU A 99 -5.44 -19.82 -7.61
CA GLU A 99 -4.45 -20.90 -7.79
C GLU A 99 -3.25 -20.45 -8.63
N GLU A 100 -3.49 -19.70 -9.71
CA GLU A 100 -2.43 -19.17 -10.58
C GLU A 100 -1.56 -18.16 -9.83
N ALA A 101 -2.18 -17.30 -9.02
CA ALA A 101 -1.45 -16.35 -8.18
C ALA A 101 -0.62 -17.06 -7.09
N ILE A 102 -1.12 -18.15 -6.51
CA ILE A 102 -0.38 -18.99 -5.56
C ILE A 102 0.88 -19.54 -6.21
N GLU A 103 0.76 -20.18 -7.38
CA GLU A 103 1.90 -20.75 -8.11
C GLU A 103 2.90 -19.67 -8.55
N PHE A 104 2.42 -18.48 -8.93
CA PHE A 104 3.28 -17.34 -9.23
C PHE A 104 4.10 -16.90 -8.01
N VAL A 105 3.46 -16.71 -6.85
CA VAL A 105 4.15 -16.27 -5.62
C VAL A 105 5.11 -17.35 -5.14
N LYS A 106 4.72 -18.62 -5.20
CA LYS A 106 5.53 -19.77 -4.78
C LYS A 106 6.86 -19.90 -5.53
N LYS A 107 6.90 -19.51 -6.81
CA LYS A 107 8.15 -19.46 -7.60
C LYS A 107 9.09 -18.33 -7.16
N GLY A 108 8.59 -17.36 -6.42
CA GLY A 108 9.27 -16.11 -6.10
C GLY A 108 9.30 -15.17 -7.30
N PHE A 109 9.07 -13.88 -7.04
CA PHE A 109 9.15 -12.84 -8.06
C PHE A 109 9.87 -11.61 -7.53
N LYS A 110 10.44 -10.81 -8.42
CA LYS A 110 11.15 -9.58 -8.04
C LYS A 110 10.16 -8.48 -7.69
N SER A 111 10.46 -7.73 -6.62
CA SER A 111 9.64 -6.58 -6.25
C SER A 111 9.73 -5.49 -7.31
N THR A 112 8.58 -5.01 -7.77
CA THR A 112 8.45 -3.93 -8.76
C THR A 112 8.70 -2.55 -8.16
N ILE A 113 8.49 -2.43 -6.85
CA ILE A 113 8.62 -1.18 -6.08
C ILE A 113 9.97 -1.06 -5.35
N SER A 114 10.76 -2.13 -5.29
CA SER A 114 12.08 -2.09 -4.66
C SER A 114 13.13 -1.47 -5.59
N ASP A 115 13.98 -0.63 -5.03
CA ASP A 115 15.20 -0.15 -5.69
C ASP A 115 16.16 -1.31 -5.98
N ASN A 116 16.21 -2.30 -5.09
CA ASN A 116 16.98 -3.52 -5.30
C ASN A 116 16.24 -4.45 -6.26
N LYS A 117 16.63 -4.43 -7.54
CA LYS A 117 16.03 -5.28 -8.58
C LYS A 117 16.19 -6.78 -8.33
N ASN A 118 17.09 -7.19 -7.43
CA ASN A 118 17.24 -8.59 -7.03
C ASN A 118 16.37 -8.98 -5.83
N TYR A 119 15.71 -8.03 -5.16
CA TYR A 119 14.87 -8.29 -3.99
C TYR A 119 13.63 -9.09 -4.37
N ILE A 120 13.45 -10.23 -3.70
CA ILE A 120 12.26 -11.06 -3.84
C ILE A 120 11.13 -10.38 -3.07
N ALA A 121 9.99 -10.16 -3.73
CA ALA A 121 8.82 -9.56 -3.10
C ALA A 121 8.28 -10.42 -1.95
N GLU A 122 7.72 -9.78 -0.90
CA GLU A 122 7.11 -10.51 0.23
C GLU A 122 5.99 -11.44 -0.26
N GLY A 123 5.21 -10.98 -1.25
CA GLY A 123 4.03 -11.68 -1.74
C GLY A 123 3.06 -10.75 -2.48
N LEU A 124 1.82 -11.22 -2.64
CA LEU A 124 0.73 -10.48 -3.26
C LEU A 124 -0.41 -10.23 -2.26
N ILE A 125 -1.01 -9.05 -2.35
CA ILE A 125 -2.35 -8.77 -1.83
C ILE A 125 -3.30 -8.90 -3.03
N MET A 126 -4.40 -9.62 -2.85
CA MET A 126 -5.39 -9.87 -3.87
C MET A 126 -6.77 -9.45 -3.39
N LYS A 127 -7.51 -8.80 -4.28
CA LYS A 127 -8.91 -8.44 -4.11
C LYS A 127 -9.70 -9.06 -5.27
N PRO A 128 -10.93 -9.55 -5.06
CA PRO A 128 -11.79 -9.94 -6.16
C PRO A 128 -12.04 -8.73 -7.09
N VAL A 129 -12.22 -8.98 -8.39
CA VAL A 129 -12.45 -7.91 -9.39
C VAL A 129 -13.70 -7.07 -9.04
N THR A 130 -14.71 -7.72 -8.47
CA THR A 130 -15.86 -7.06 -7.85
C THR A 130 -15.69 -7.10 -6.35
N GLU A 131 -15.72 -5.97 -5.66
CA GLU A 131 -15.54 -5.92 -4.20
C GLU A 131 -16.58 -6.81 -3.50
N LEU A 132 -16.11 -7.75 -2.67
CA LEU A 132 -16.97 -8.68 -1.93
C LEU A 132 -16.81 -8.44 -0.43
N PHE A 133 -17.92 -8.61 0.29
CA PHE A 133 -17.97 -8.52 1.74
C PHE A 133 -18.52 -9.82 2.33
N ASN A 134 -17.99 -10.24 3.47
CA ASN A 134 -18.56 -11.35 4.21
C ASN A 134 -19.82 -10.92 4.98
N ARG A 135 -20.49 -11.86 5.66
CA ARG A 135 -21.72 -11.57 6.42
C ARG A 135 -21.53 -10.59 7.60
N LYS A 136 -20.29 -10.34 8.01
CA LYS A 136 -19.95 -9.35 9.05
C LYS A 136 -19.66 -7.96 8.46
N GLY A 137 -19.73 -7.80 7.14
CA GLY A 137 -19.37 -6.56 6.46
C GLY A 137 -17.85 -6.36 6.29
N GLU A 138 -17.05 -7.39 6.50
CA GLU A 138 -15.60 -7.33 6.30
C GLU A 138 -15.26 -7.63 4.83
N ARG A 139 -14.28 -6.93 4.29
CA ARG A 139 -13.82 -7.12 2.91
C ARG A 139 -13.18 -8.47 2.72
N VAL A 140 -13.48 -9.11 1.59
CA VAL A 140 -12.82 -10.34 1.16
C VAL A 140 -11.50 -9.97 0.49
N ILE A 141 -10.40 -10.10 1.22
CA ILE A 141 -9.04 -9.85 0.75
C ILE A 141 -8.20 -11.10 1.02
N SER A 142 -7.37 -11.48 0.06
CA SER A 142 -6.41 -12.58 0.22
C SER A 142 -4.98 -12.05 0.22
N LYS A 143 -4.12 -12.65 1.04
CA LYS A 143 -2.67 -12.38 1.03
C LYS A 143 -1.94 -13.70 0.84
N ILE A 144 -1.05 -13.75 -0.13
CA ILE A 144 -0.17 -14.90 -0.40
C ILE A 144 1.25 -14.42 -0.18
N LYS A 145 2.03 -15.08 0.69
CA LYS A 145 3.41 -14.68 0.95
C LYS A 145 4.40 -15.73 0.49
N TYR A 146 5.49 -15.31 -0.13
CA TYR A 146 6.54 -16.21 -0.60
C TYR A 146 7.13 -17.04 0.55
N LYS A 147 7.33 -16.40 1.70
CA LYS A 147 7.88 -17.04 2.90
C LYS A 147 7.06 -18.23 3.41
N ASP A 148 5.77 -18.32 3.06
CA ASP A 148 4.89 -19.40 3.50
C ASP A 148 5.16 -20.70 2.69
N PHE A 149 5.96 -20.61 1.62
CA PHE A 149 6.36 -21.75 0.76
C PHE A 149 7.85 -22.11 0.88
N THR A 150 8.67 -21.24 1.47
CA THR A 150 10.09 -21.50 1.68
C THR A 150 10.29 -22.15 3.05
N HIS A 151 10.74 -23.40 3.05
CA HIS A 151 11.18 -24.13 4.24
C HIS A 151 12.68 -24.00 4.43
#